data_AF-A0A2M7W1P2-F1
#
_entry.id   AF-A0A2M7W1P2-F1
#
_cell.length_a   1.000
_cell.length_b   1.000
_cell.length_c   1.000
_cell.angle_alpha   90.00
_cell.angle_beta   90.00
_cell.angle_gamma   90.00
#
_symmetry.space_group_name_H-M   'P 1'
#
loop_
_entity.id
_entity.type
_entity.pdbx_description
1 polymer ?
#
loop_
_entity_poly.entity_id
_entity_poly.type
_entity_poly.pdbx_seq_one_letter_code
_entity_poly.pdbx_strand_id
1 'polypeptide(L)'
;MDLLAPLFDVAKETTIPLVFSGKSFWRHKAKPLWISLIGPSGAGKDTIKTLLLHTGKFSYVRTATNRTPRAEEDPRDYIWMRAIYEREPMGAYLRSLIKQYDLFEYNFHYGNMYGTPLGSIKSALLSKKIPLYCSENQGALFMEQNLSPVFDILTISIIPDSLEDMEKRILSGNRNNPTMRLRESLERVRTAGQVAHFIVKNPSRPVETGKSGLESAVSAVKQLIATFE
;
A
#
# COMPACT_ATOMS: atom_id res chain seq x y z
N MET A 1 3.75 -20.49 -18.33
CA MET A 1 5.10 -19.93 -18.13
C MET A 1 5.03 -18.96 -16.97
N ASP A 2 5.63 -19.37 -15.87
CA ASP A 2 5.40 -18.82 -14.54
C ASP A 2 6.19 -17.51 -14.36
N LEU A 3 5.56 -16.38 -14.68
CA LEU A 3 6.14 -15.03 -14.55
C LEU A 3 6.45 -14.66 -13.08
N LEU A 4 6.06 -15.50 -12.12
CA LEU A 4 6.29 -15.31 -10.69
C LEU A 4 7.47 -16.13 -10.16
N ALA A 5 7.90 -17.19 -10.85
CA ALA A 5 9.01 -18.03 -10.42
C ALA A 5 10.31 -17.25 -10.12
N PRO A 6 10.74 -16.25 -10.92
CA PRO A 6 11.98 -15.53 -10.65
C PRO A 6 11.98 -14.71 -9.34
N LEU A 7 10.80 -14.35 -8.82
CA LEU A 7 10.66 -13.64 -7.54
C LEU A 7 10.80 -14.55 -6.32
N PHE A 8 10.63 -15.87 -6.49
CA PHE A 8 10.58 -16.83 -5.39
C PHE A 8 11.58 -17.99 -5.51
N ASP A 9 12.25 -18.20 -6.66
CA ASP A 9 13.19 -19.32 -6.90
C ASP A 9 14.57 -19.19 -6.23
N VAL A 10 14.80 -18.16 -5.41
CA VAL A 10 15.96 -18.12 -4.52
C VAL A 10 15.61 -18.85 -3.22
N ALA A 11 15.46 -20.17 -3.31
CA ALA A 11 15.23 -21.05 -2.17
C ALA A 11 16.21 -22.22 -2.20
N LYS A 12 17.42 -21.97 -1.69
CA LYS A 12 18.33 -22.91 -0.99
C LYS A 12 19.64 -22.20 -0.63
N GLU A 13 19.58 -21.25 0.29
CA GLU A 13 20.72 -20.85 1.15
C GLU A 13 20.24 -19.87 2.22
N THR A 14 20.87 -19.92 3.39
CA THR A 14 20.39 -19.53 4.73
C THR A 14 20.26 -18.02 5.01
N THR A 15 19.98 -17.17 4.03
CA THR A 15 19.59 -15.76 4.25
C THR A 15 18.83 -15.26 3.02
N ILE A 16 17.51 -15.37 3.03
CA ILE A 16 16.68 -14.78 1.97
C ILE A 16 16.78 -13.25 2.11
N PRO A 17 17.22 -12.51 1.07
CA PRO A 17 17.24 -11.05 1.14
C PRO A 17 15.80 -10.55 1.37
N LEU A 18 15.64 -9.68 2.37
CA LEU A 18 14.31 -9.15 2.74
C LEU A 18 13.85 -8.04 1.78
N VAL A 19 14.78 -7.46 1.02
CA VAL A 19 14.58 -6.35 0.09
C VAL A 19 15.09 -6.73 -1.29
N PHE A 20 14.27 -6.50 -2.31
CA PHE A 20 14.58 -6.71 -3.72
C PHE A 20 14.40 -5.40 -4.48
N SER A 21 15.20 -5.19 -5.54
CA SER A 21 14.99 -4.06 -6.46
C SER A 21 13.86 -4.37 -7.45
N GLY A 22 13.03 -3.38 -7.72
CA GLY A 22 12.11 -3.34 -8.84
C GLY A 22 12.65 -2.39 -9.90
N LYS A 23 11.92 -1.30 -10.18
CA LYS A 23 12.40 -0.24 -11.08
C LYS A 23 13.46 0.66 -10.43
N SER A 24 14.27 1.31 -11.25
CA SER A 24 15.30 2.25 -10.77
C SER A 24 14.69 3.47 -10.06
N PHE A 25 15.27 3.85 -8.93
CA PHE A 25 14.94 5.08 -8.20
C PHE A 25 16.15 6.01 -8.15
N TRP A 26 15.94 7.30 -8.41
CA TRP A 26 16.98 8.31 -8.35
C TRP A 26 16.53 9.47 -7.46
N ARG A 27 17.35 9.82 -6.47
CA ARG A 27 17.07 10.89 -5.51
C ARG A 27 17.69 12.21 -5.98
N HIS A 28 16.84 13.19 -6.25
CA HIS A 28 17.21 14.57 -6.55
C HIS A 28 17.17 15.41 -5.26
N LYS A 29 18.33 15.87 -4.76
CA LYS A 29 18.40 16.66 -3.51
C LYS A 29 17.48 17.89 -3.46
N ALA A 30 17.08 18.45 -4.61
CA ALA A 30 16.21 19.60 -4.70
C ALA A 30 14.71 19.30 -4.50
N LYS A 31 14.26 18.04 -4.69
CA LYS A 31 12.86 17.66 -4.53
C LYS A 31 12.59 17.10 -3.13
N PRO A 32 11.44 17.36 -2.51
CA PRO A 32 11.00 16.62 -1.32
C PRO A 32 10.75 15.13 -1.63
N LEU A 33 10.99 14.27 -0.64
CA LEU A 33 10.72 12.84 -0.72
C LEU A 33 9.24 12.56 -0.41
N TRP A 34 8.65 11.60 -1.12
CA TRP A 34 7.31 11.05 -0.90
C TRP A 34 7.42 9.52 -0.83
N ILE A 35 6.77 8.89 0.14
CA ILE A 35 6.76 7.43 0.28
C ILE A 35 5.39 6.87 -0.11
N SER A 36 5.38 5.92 -1.03
CA SER A 36 4.20 5.12 -1.38
C SER A 36 4.39 3.68 -0.93
N LEU A 37 3.54 3.18 -0.02
CA LEU A 37 3.50 1.77 0.37
C LEU A 37 2.36 1.06 -0.38
N ILE A 38 2.70 0.01 -1.12
CA ILE A 38 1.76 -0.83 -1.87
C ILE A 38 1.89 -2.31 -1.50
N GLY A 39 0.96 -3.15 -1.98
CA GLY A 39 0.95 -4.59 -1.73
C GLY A 39 -0.44 -5.12 -1.40
N PRO A 40 -0.66 -6.44 -1.35
CA PRO A 40 -1.98 -7.01 -1.10
C PRO A 40 -2.49 -6.74 0.32
N SER A 41 -3.80 -6.90 0.52
CA SER A 41 -4.38 -6.88 1.86
C SER A 41 -3.74 -7.97 2.74
N GLY A 42 -3.36 -7.62 3.97
CA GLY A 42 -2.75 -8.58 4.91
C GLY A 42 -1.23 -8.73 4.77
N ALA A 43 -0.59 -8.01 3.83
CA ALA A 43 0.88 -8.00 3.71
C ALA A 43 1.60 -7.24 4.83
N GLY A 44 0.89 -6.55 5.74
CA GLY A 44 1.49 -5.79 6.86
C GLY A 44 1.67 -4.29 6.60
N LYS A 45 1.12 -3.76 5.50
CA LYS A 45 1.21 -2.33 5.13
C LYS A 45 0.72 -1.40 6.23
N ASP A 46 -0.44 -1.68 6.82
CA ASP A 46 -1.03 -0.83 7.87
C ASP A 46 -0.16 -0.81 9.13
N THR A 47 0.40 -1.95 9.53
CA THR A 47 1.33 -2.00 10.66
C THR A 47 2.60 -1.20 10.38
N ILE A 48 3.21 -1.37 9.20
CA ILE A 48 4.39 -0.59 8.80
C ILE A 48 4.07 0.90 8.77
N LYS A 49 2.94 1.29 8.17
CA LYS A 49 2.44 2.66 8.14
C LYS A 49 2.35 3.26 9.55
N THR A 50 1.65 2.59 10.48
CA THR A 50 1.50 3.05 11.86
C THR A 50 2.85 3.24 12.55
N LEU A 51 3.76 2.28 12.38
CA LEU A 51 5.10 2.36 12.97
C LEU A 51 5.99 3.44 12.34
N LEU A 52 5.81 3.77 11.07
CA LEU A 52 6.45 4.92 10.44
C LEU A 52 5.86 6.23 10.97
N LEU A 53 4.54 6.34 11.08
CA LEU A 53 3.88 7.55 11.62
C LEU A 53 4.31 7.85 13.06
N HIS A 54 4.50 6.83 13.90
CA HIS A 54 4.98 6.98 15.28
C HIS A 54 6.38 7.60 15.39
N THR A 55 7.20 7.58 14.31
CA THR A 55 8.50 8.28 14.30
C THR A 55 8.36 9.80 14.30
N GLY A 56 7.17 10.33 14.02
CA GLY A 56 6.92 11.76 13.90
C GLY A 56 7.41 12.40 12.59
N LYS A 57 8.23 11.68 11.79
CA LYS A 57 8.82 12.16 10.52
C LYS A 57 7.85 12.18 9.34
N PHE A 58 6.78 11.39 9.40
CA PHE A 58 5.85 11.18 8.29
C PHE A 58 4.50 11.84 8.55
N SER A 59 3.82 12.21 7.46
CA SER A 59 2.43 12.65 7.49
C SER A 59 1.58 11.76 6.59
N TYR A 60 0.50 11.21 7.14
CA TYR A 60 -0.32 10.26 6.41
C TYR A 60 -1.23 10.98 5.41
N VAL A 61 -1.14 10.56 4.15
CA VAL A 61 -2.11 10.92 3.11
C VAL A 61 -3.30 9.98 3.26
N ARG A 62 -4.26 10.37 4.09
CA ARG A 62 -5.50 9.62 4.35
C ARG A 62 -6.28 9.42 3.05
N THR A 63 -6.66 8.18 2.79
CA THR A 63 -7.57 7.83 1.71
C THR A 63 -9.01 7.75 2.22
N ALA A 64 -9.96 7.77 1.31
CA ALA A 64 -11.37 7.72 1.57
C ALA A 64 -11.97 6.44 0.98
N THR A 65 -13.03 5.89 1.58
CA THR A 65 -13.72 4.72 1.04
C THR A 65 -15.19 4.68 1.45
N ASN A 66 -16.04 4.09 0.60
CA ASN A 66 -17.43 3.78 0.94
C ASN A 66 -17.63 2.38 1.54
N ARG A 67 -16.55 1.64 1.79
CA ARG A 67 -16.61 0.38 2.51
C ARG A 67 -17.02 0.63 3.97
N THR A 68 -17.82 -0.29 4.53
CA THR A 68 -18.06 -0.35 5.97
C THR A 68 -16.74 -0.54 6.76
N PRO A 69 -16.46 0.27 7.80
CA PRO A 69 -15.33 0.06 8.69
C PRO A 69 -15.32 -1.36 9.28
N ARG A 70 -14.14 -1.95 9.48
CA ARG A 70 -14.01 -3.19 10.27
C ARG A 70 -13.91 -2.85 11.75
N ALA A 71 -14.24 -3.82 12.60
CA ALA A 71 -14.25 -3.64 14.05
C ALA A 71 -12.84 -3.34 14.62
N GLU A 72 -11.80 -3.90 14.01
CA GLU A 72 -10.41 -3.78 14.42
C GLU A 72 -9.64 -2.61 13.79
N GLU A 73 -10.27 -1.84 12.88
CA GLU A 73 -9.62 -0.72 12.18
C GLU A 73 -9.68 0.57 12.98
N ASP A 74 -8.63 1.40 12.92
CA ASP A 74 -8.67 2.74 13.51
C ASP A 74 -9.66 3.60 12.70
N PRO A 75 -10.64 4.27 13.34
CA PRO A 75 -11.59 5.12 12.63
C PRO A 75 -10.92 6.28 11.88
N ARG A 76 -9.66 6.60 12.19
CA ARG A 76 -8.85 7.63 11.53
C ARG A 76 -8.07 7.11 10.33
N ASP A 77 -7.98 5.80 10.10
CA ASP A 77 -7.26 5.22 8.96
C ASP A 77 -7.85 5.64 7.61
N TYR A 78 -9.16 5.88 7.57
CA TYR A 78 -9.84 6.31 6.35
C TYR A 78 -10.75 7.50 6.62
N ILE A 79 -11.05 8.24 5.55
CA ILE A 79 -12.19 9.14 5.48
C ILE A 79 -13.37 8.30 5.00
N TRP A 80 -14.34 8.08 5.88
CA TRP A 80 -15.49 7.24 5.58
C TRP A 80 -16.48 8.01 4.70
N MET A 81 -16.67 7.52 3.49
CA MET A 81 -17.63 8.08 2.56
C MET A 81 -19.04 7.66 2.97
N ARG A 82 -20.03 8.50 2.64
CA ARG A 82 -21.44 8.15 2.89
C ARG A 82 -21.80 6.84 2.19
N ALA A 83 -22.71 6.08 2.79
CA ALA A 83 -23.32 4.93 2.15
C ALA A 83 -24.23 5.37 0.99
N ILE A 84 -24.50 4.42 0.09
CA ILE A 84 -25.48 4.60 -0.99
C ILE A 84 -26.89 4.70 -0.40
N TYR A 85 -27.71 5.62 -0.91
CA TYR A 85 -29.12 5.70 -0.53
C TYR A 85 -29.96 4.71 -1.34
N GLU A 86 -31.02 4.15 -0.74
CA GLU A 86 -31.84 3.06 -1.31
C GLU A 86 -32.28 3.30 -2.77
N ARG A 87 -32.58 4.55 -3.14
CA ARG A 87 -33.08 4.93 -4.46
C ARG A 87 -32.04 5.63 -5.35
N GLU A 88 -30.79 5.65 -4.95
CA GLU A 88 -29.74 6.36 -5.69
C GLU A 88 -29.10 5.45 -6.76
N PRO A 89 -29.13 5.83 -8.05
CA PRO A 89 -28.44 5.05 -9.08
C PRO A 89 -26.93 5.01 -8.83
N MET A 90 -26.32 3.82 -8.97
CA MET A 90 -24.89 3.61 -8.69
C MET A 90 -23.98 4.62 -9.40
N GLY A 91 -24.24 4.93 -10.68
CA GLY A 91 -23.45 5.91 -11.42
C GLY A 91 -23.55 7.34 -10.86
N ALA A 92 -24.73 7.74 -10.37
CA ALA A 92 -24.94 9.03 -9.74
C ALA A 92 -24.25 9.10 -8.37
N TYR A 93 -24.39 8.01 -7.59
CA TYR A 93 -23.72 7.84 -6.31
C TYR A 93 -22.19 8.02 -6.44
N LEU A 94 -21.54 7.27 -7.33
CA LEU A 94 -20.08 7.35 -7.51
C LEU A 94 -19.62 8.75 -7.94
N ARG A 95 -20.30 9.39 -8.89
CA ARG A 95 -19.98 10.77 -9.30
C ARG A 95 -20.14 11.77 -8.16
N SER A 96 -21.17 11.59 -7.32
CA SER A 96 -21.39 12.44 -6.16
C SER A 96 -20.25 12.29 -5.15
N LEU A 97 -19.74 11.08 -4.92
CA LEU A 97 -18.63 10.84 -4.00
C LEU A 97 -17.34 11.50 -4.51
N ILE A 98 -17.02 11.35 -5.80
CA ILE A 98 -15.84 12.00 -6.41
C ILE A 98 -15.89 13.51 -6.18
N LYS A 99 -17.04 14.14 -6.41
CA LYS A 99 -17.24 15.59 -6.22
C LYS A 99 -17.23 16.00 -4.76
N GLN A 100 -17.98 15.30 -3.91
CA GLN A 100 -18.18 15.64 -2.50
C GLN A 100 -16.87 15.54 -1.70
N TYR A 101 -16.04 14.53 -2.01
CA TYR A 101 -14.77 14.29 -1.32
C TYR A 101 -13.56 14.86 -2.06
N ASP A 102 -13.78 15.59 -3.17
CA ASP A 102 -12.74 16.22 -4.00
C ASP A 102 -11.59 15.23 -4.31
N LEU A 103 -11.95 14.08 -4.87
CA LEU A 103 -11.01 12.97 -5.08
C LEU A 103 -10.07 13.28 -6.23
N PHE A 104 -8.78 13.37 -5.93
CA PHE A 104 -7.71 13.54 -6.91
C PHE A 104 -7.43 12.25 -7.67
N GLU A 105 -7.53 11.12 -6.97
CA GLU A 105 -7.35 9.76 -7.48
C GLU A 105 -8.47 8.88 -6.91
N TYR A 106 -8.96 7.92 -7.68
CA TYR A 106 -9.91 6.93 -7.18
C TYR A 106 -9.82 5.61 -7.97
N ASN A 107 -10.12 4.52 -7.30
CA ASN A 107 -10.12 3.17 -7.84
C ASN A 107 -11.16 2.28 -7.14
N PHE A 108 -11.49 1.14 -7.76
CA PHE A 108 -12.43 0.17 -7.22
C PHE A 108 -11.73 -1.11 -6.81
N HIS A 109 -11.91 -1.52 -5.55
CA HIS A 109 -11.32 -2.73 -5.00
C HIS A 109 -12.34 -3.49 -4.18
N TYR A 110 -12.47 -4.79 -4.43
CA TYR A 110 -13.36 -5.65 -3.65
C TYR A 110 -14.81 -5.12 -3.61
N GLY A 111 -15.28 -4.51 -4.70
CA GLY A 111 -16.62 -3.92 -4.82
C GLY A 111 -16.82 -2.58 -4.10
N ASN A 112 -15.77 -1.94 -3.58
CA ASN A 112 -15.85 -0.63 -2.93
C ASN A 112 -14.99 0.38 -3.67
N MET A 113 -15.43 1.64 -3.64
CA MET A 113 -14.64 2.77 -4.09
C MET A 113 -13.63 3.16 -3.01
N TYR A 114 -12.41 3.40 -3.44
CA TYR A 114 -11.34 4.01 -2.68
C TYR A 114 -10.88 5.23 -3.44
N GLY A 115 -10.47 6.28 -2.75
CA GLY A 115 -9.88 7.43 -3.41
C GLY A 115 -9.11 8.33 -2.47
N THR A 116 -8.38 9.26 -3.03
CA THR A 116 -7.50 10.16 -2.29
C THR A 116 -8.01 11.59 -2.42
N PRO A 117 -8.61 12.17 -1.35
CA PRO A 117 -9.02 13.56 -1.36
C PRO A 117 -7.84 14.50 -1.59
N LEU A 118 -8.01 15.49 -2.46
CA LEU A 118 -6.97 16.50 -2.73
C LEU A 118 -6.58 17.27 -1.46
N GLY A 119 -7.55 17.53 -0.57
CA GLY A 119 -7.31 18.14 0.74
C GLY A 119 -6.37 17.32 1.63
N SER A 120 -6.43 15.99 1.54
CA SER A 120 -5.54 15.07 2.28
C SER A 120 -4.09 15.20 1.82
N ILE A 121 -3.88 15.27 0.49
CA ILE A 121 -2.58 15.51 -0.10
C ILE A 121 -2.05 16.87 0.37
N LYS A 122 -2.83 17.95 0.21
CA LYS A 122 -2.45 19.31 0.64
C LYS A 122 -2.07 19.36 2.11
N SER A 123 -2.83 18.73 2.99
CA SER A 123 -2.54 18.66 4.42
C SER A 123 -1.21 17.96 4.71
N ALA A 124 -0.93 16.85 4.01
CA ALA A 124 0.35 16.16 4.15
C ALA A 124 1.52 17.04 3.70
N LEU A 125 1.37 17.79 2.61
CA LEU A 125 2.40 18.71 2.11
C LEU A 125 2.66 19.89 3.07
N LEU A 126 1.60 20.48 3.62
CA LEU A 126 1.73 21.61 4.56
C LEU A 126 2.38 21.22 5.90
N SER A 127 2.36 19.94 6.25
CA SER A 127 2.93 19.45 7.52
C SER A 127 4.47 19.54 7.59
N LYS A 128 5.15 19.79 6.46
CA LYS A 128 6.62 19.78 6.33
C LYS A 128 7.27 18.43 6.72
N LYS A 129 6.47 17.37 6.78
CA LYS A 129 6.89 15.98 7.00
C LYS A 129 6.91 15.23 5.68
N ILE A 130 7.52 14.05 5.67
CA ILE A 130 7.53 13.17 4.49
C ILE A 130 6.10 12.62 4.27
N PRO A 131 5.44 12.90 3.14
CA PRO A 131 4.13 12.31 2.86
C PRO A 131 4.25 10.79 2.76
N LEU A 132 3.36 10.10 3.47
CA LEU A 132 3.23 8.65 3.47
C LEU A 132 1.87 8.29 2.88
N TYR A 133 1.88 7.68 1.71
CA TYR A 133 0.69 7.24 1.00
C TYR A 133 0.62 5.71 1.00
N CYS A 134 -0.50 5.16 1.41
CA CYS A 134 -0.74 3.71 1.41
C CYS A 134 -1.90 3.41 0.49
N SER A 135 -1.64 2.63 -0.57
CA SER A 135 -2.65 2.35 -1.60
C SER A 135 -2.31 1.05 -2.34
N GLU A 136 -2.99 0.83 -3.45
CA GLU A 136 -2.75 -0.25 -4.40
C GLU A 136 -1.85 0.21 -5.55
N ASN A 137 -1.44 -0.74 -6.39
CA ASN A 137 -0.50 -0.50 -7.49
C ASN A 137 -0.96 0.66 -8.41
N GLN A 138 -2.24 0.70 -8.78
CA GLN A 138 -2.79 1.75 -9.64
C GLN A 138 -2.76 3.14 -8.99
N GLY A 139 -3.11 3.24 -7.70
CA GLY A 139 -3.04 4.50 -6.97
C GLY A 139 -1.60 5.03 -6.86
N ALA A 140 -0.63 4.15 -6.61
CA ALA A 140 0.78 4.55 -6.56
C ALA A 140 1.30 5.02 -7.93
N LEU A 141 0.95 4.33 -9.02
CA LEU A 141 1.27 4.78 -10.38
C LEU A 141 0.66 6.15 -10.68
N PHE A 142 -0.60 6.37 -10.31
CA PHE A 142 -1.26 7.65 -10.51
C PHE A 142 -0.54 8.77 -9.76
N MET A 143 -0.20 8.56 -8.48
CA MET A 143 0.56 9.54 -7.71
C MET A 143 1.90 9.83 -8.36
N GLU A 144 2.63 8.80 -8.77
CA GLU A 144 3.91 8.98 -9.44
C GLU A 144 3.81 9.79 -10.73
N GLN A 145 2.85 9.49 -11.60
CA GLN A 145 2.65 10.20 -12.86
C GLN A 145 2.33 11.67 -12.66
N ASN A 146 1.53 12.00 -11.64
CA ASN A 146 1.04 13.37 -11.45
C ASN A 146 1.90 14.21 -10.49
N LEU A 147 2.65 13.57 -9.60
CA LEU A 147 3.38 14.24 -8.53
C LEU A 147 4.92 14.14 -8.67
N SER A 148 5.46 13.28 -9.54
CA SER A 148 6.91 13.21 -9.80
C SER A 148 7.57 14.50 -10.36
N PRO A 149 6.85 15.44 -11.00
CA PRO A 149 7.46 16.74 -11.31
C PRO A 149 7.93 17.50 -10.07
N VAL A 150 7.27 17.30 -8.93
CA VAL A 150 7.50 18.05 -7.68
C VAL A 150 8.04 17.21 -6.51
N PHE A 151 7.85 15.89 -6.52
CA PHE A 151 8.37 14.96 -5.51
C PHE A 151 9.28 13.91 -6.12
N ASP A 152 10.24 13.42 -5.34
CA ASP A 152 10.82 12.10 -5.58
C ASP A 152 9.95 11.06 -4.88
N ILE A 153 9.30 10.20 -5.66
CA ILE A 153 8.32 9.24 -5.16
C ILE A 153 8.99 7.88 -5.01
N LEU A 154 9.27 7.48 -3.77
CA LEU A 154 9.76 6.15 -3.44
C LEU A 154 8.59 5.19 -3.17
N THR A 155 8.23 4.42 -4.20
CA THR A 155 7.27 3.32 -4.08
C THR A 155 7.91 2.03 -3.58
N ILE A 156 7.43 1.52 -2.45
CA ILE A 156 7.86 0.27 -1.80
C ILE A 156 6.67 -0.70 -1.76
N SER A 157 6.82 -1.89 -2.33
CA SER A 157 5.83 -2.95 -2.24
C SER A 157 6.11 -3.86 -1.06
N ILE A 158 5.09 -4.18 -0.27
CA ILE A 158 5.17 -5.19 0.79
C ILE A 158 4.43 -6.44 0.29
N ILE A 159 5.14 -7.56 0.19
CA ILE A 159 4.57 -8.83 -0.27
C ILE A 159 4.64 -9.88 0.84
N PRO A 160 3.69 -10.84 0.89
CA PRO A 160 3.82 -11.99 1.78
C PRO A 160 5.02 -12.84 1.36
N ASP A 161 5.54 -13.65 2.28
CA ASP A 161 6.61 -14.59 1.96
C ASP A 161 6.17 -15.83 1.17
N SER A 162 4.90 -16.19 1.31
CA SER A 162 4.26 -17.33 0.65
C SER A 162 2.92 -16.91 0.06
N LEU A 163 2.76 -17.10 -1.26
CA LEU A 163 1.47 -16.92 -1.95
C LEU A 163 0.45 -17.95 -1.49
N GLU A 164 0.88 -19.17 -1.18
CA GLU A 164 0.02 -20.24 -0.67
C GLU A 164 -0.57 -19.86 0.70
N ASP A 165 0.26 -19.30 1.59
CA ASP A 165 -0.22 -18.84 2.90
C ASP A 165 -1.15 -17.64 2.76
N MET A 166 -0.85 -16.72 1.83
CA MET A 166 -1.76 -15.61 1.50
C MET A 166 -3.11 -16.14 1.00
N GLU A 167 -3.09 -17.11 0.09
CA GLU A 167 -4.30 -17.74 -0.45
C GLU A 167 -5.10 -18.41 0.67
N LYS A 168 -4.47 -19.26 1.49
CA LYS A 168 -5.11 -19.89 2.65
C LYS A 168 -5.74 -18.87 3.58
N ARG A 169 -5.07 -17.77 3.90
CA ARG A 169 -5.61 -16.69 4.76
C ARG A 169 -6.78 -15.95 4.13
N ILE A 170 -6.73 -15.71 2.82
CA ILE A 170 -7.84 -15.04 2.11
C ILE A 170 -9.07 -15.95 2.05
N LEU A 171 -8.88 -17.24 1.77
CA LEU A 171 -9.96 -18.22 1.65
C LEU A 171 -10.55 -18.63 3.01
N SER A 172 -9.74 -18.67 4.07
CA SER A 172 -10.20 -19.01 5.43
C SER A 172 -10.81 -17.82 6.19
N GLY A 173 -10.59 -16.59 5.72
CA GLY A 173 -11.13 -15.40 6.35
C GLY A 173 -12.63 -15.21 6.11
N ASN A 174 -13.36 -14.69 7.11
CA ASN A 174 -14.77 -14.29 6.99
C ASN A 174 -14.93 -12.96 6.23
N ARG A 175 -14.39 -12.86 5.01
CA ARG A 175 -14.47 -11.66 4.17
C ARG A 175 -15.34 -11.91 2.95
N ASN A 176 -16.16 -10.93 2.59
CA ASN A 176 -16.99 -11.00 1.38
C ASN A 176 -16.12 -11.16 0.12
N ASN A 177 -16.60 -11.98 -0.81
CA ASN A 177 -16.00 -12.26 -2.13
C ASN A 177 -14.54 -12.77 -2.09
N PRO A 178 -14.24 -13.89 -1.40
CA PRO A 178 -12.87 -14.39 -1.23
C PRO A 178 -12.17 -14.68 -2.57
N THR A 179 -12.89 -15.18 -3.58
CA THR A 179 -12.34 -15.44 -4.93
C THR A 179 -11.89 -14.15 -5.63
N MET A 180 -12.69 -13.08 -5.57
CA MET A 180 -12.32 -11.78 -6.12
C MET A 180 -11.10 -11.20 -5.38
N ARG A 181 -11.10 -11.34 -4.04
CA ARG A 181 -9.99 -10.89 -3.20
C ARG A 181 -8.68 -11.57 -3.53
N LEU A 182 -8.72 -12.88 -3.73
CA LEU A 182 -7.55 -13.67 -4.11
C LEU A 182 -7.01 -13.23 -5.47
N ARG A 183 -7.89 -13.14 -6.48
CA ARG A 183 -7.52 -12.72 -7.83
C ARG A 183 -6.85 -11.35 -7.85
N GLU A 184 -7.47 -10.35 -7.21
CA GLU A 184 -6.88 -9.02 -7.12
C GLU A 184 -5.55 -9.01 -6.35
N SER A 185 -5.42 -9.81 -5.29
CA SER A 185 -4.20 -9.87 -4.48
C SER A 185 -3.03 -10.52 -5.23
N LEU A 186 -3.30 -11.59 -5.99
CA LEU A 186 -2.30 -12.23 -6.85
C LEU A 186 -1.80 -11.27 -7.93
N GLU A 187 -2.71 -10.54 -8.58
CA GLU A 187 -2.33 -9.57 -9.61
C GLU A 187 -1.45 -8.44 -9.06
N ARG A 188 -1.74 -7.97 -7.84
CA ARG A 188 -0.93 -6.96 -7.15
C ARG A 188 0.50 -7.44 -6.88
N VAL A 189 0.66 -8.69 -6.45
CA VAL A 189 2.00 -9.27 -6.24
C VAL A 189 2.72 -9.43 -7.58
N ARG A 190 2.03 -9.93 -8.60
CA ARG A 190 2.60 -10.14 -9.95
C ARG A 190 3.13 -8.87 -10.59
N THR A 191 2.41 -7.76 -10.42
CA THR A 191 2.77 -6.48 -11.02
C THR A 191 3.64 -5.61 -10.11
N ALA A 192 3.97 -6.06 -8.90
CA ALA A 192 4.72 -5.28 -7.91
C ALA A 192 6.06 -4.77 -8.46
N GLY A 193 6.84 -5.60 -9.15
CA GLY A 193 8.14 -5.21 -9.70
C GLY A 193 8.09 -4.18 -10.83
N GLN A 194 6.94 -4.00 -11.47
CA GLN A 194 6.74 -2.99 -12.52
C GLN A 194 6.40 -1.62 -11.92
N VAL A 195 5.87 -1.60 -10.70
CA VAL A 195 5.37 -0.38 -10.04
C VAL A 195 6.30 0.09 -8.93
N ALA A 196 6.82 -0.83 -8.13
CA ALA A 196 7.67 -0.53 -7.00
C ALA A 196 9.13 -0.38 -7.40
N HIS A 197 9.83 0.51 -6.69
CA HIS A 197 11.28 0.62 -6.74
C HIS A 197 11.94 -0.45 -5.89
N PHE A 198 11.31 -0.80 -4.77
CA PHE A 198 11.75 -1.86 -3.89
C PHE A 198 10.59 -2.75 -3.46
N ILE A 199 10.87 -4.04 -3.34
CA ILE A 199 9.93 -5.03 -2.83
C ILE A 199 10.49 -5.53 -1.50
N VAL A 200 9.72 -5.40 -0.43
CA VAL A 200 10.03 -5.93 0.89
C VAL A 200 9.15 -7.13 1.16
N LYS A 201 9.78 -8.27 1.46
CA LYS A 201 9.09 -9.49 1.84
C LYS A 201 8.72 -9.39 3.33
N ASN A 202 7.48 -9.73 3.68
CA ASN A 202 7.04 -9.86 5.07
C ASN A 202 6.95 -11.35 5.43
N PRO A 203 7.96 -11.90 6.11
CA PRO A 203 7.99 -13.31 6.43
C PRO A 203 6.98 -13.70 7.51
N SER A 204 6.41 -14.88 7.34
CA SER A 204 5.50 -15.52 8.28
C SER A 204 6.24 -16.08 9.50
N ARG A 205 7.58 -16.17 9.43
CA ARG A 205 8.45 -16.60 10.53
C ARG A 205 9.55 -15.57 10.79
N PRO A 206 10.08 -15.49 12.03
CA PRO A 206 11.32 -14.78 12.34
C PRO A 206 12.44 -15.11 11.34
N VAL A 207 13.04 -14.09 10.75
CA VAL A 207 14.29 -14.21 9.96
C VAL A 207 15.51 -13.76 10.77
N GLU A 208 15.29 -13.04 11.87
CA GLU A 208 16.30 -12.62 12.83
C GLU A 208 15.89 -13.11 14.24
N THR A 209 16.85 -13.54 15.05
CA THR A 209 16.59 -13.97 16.43
C THR A 209 15.98 -12.82 17.23
N GLY A 210 14.85 -13.10 17.90
CA GLY A 210 14.17 -12.12 18.76
C GLY A 210 13.25 -11.13 18.03
N LYS A 211 13.04 -11.27 16.71
CA LYS A 211 12.07 -10.48 15.94
C LYS A 211 11.07 -11.36 15.23
N SER A 212 9.80 -10.99 15.25
CA SER A 212 8.81 -11.48 14.29
C SER A 212 9.22 -11.13 12.85
N GLY A 213 8.65 -11.84 11.87
CA GLY A 213 8.89 -11.51 10.48
C GLY A 213 8.39 -10.11 10.10
N LEU A 214 7.29 -9.66 10.71
CA LEU A 214 6.78 -8.30 10.54
C LEU A 214 7.75 -7.24 11.08
N GLU A 215 8.36 -7.45 12.25
CA GLU A 215 9.37 -6.54 12.78
C GLU A 215 10.61 -6.46 11.89
N SER A 216 10.98 -7.57 11.26
CA SER A 216 12.07 -7.61 10.28
C SER A 216 11.71 -6.76 9.06
N ALA A 217 10.50 -6.91 8.51
CA ALA A 217 10.02 -6.12 7.37
C ALA A 217 9.96 -4.62 7.69
N VAL A 218 9.49 -4.27 8.90
CA VAL A 218 9.49 -2.88 9.40
C VAL A 218 10.92 -2.33 9.46
N SER A 219 11.87 -3.10 10.00
CA SER A 219 13.28 -2.71 10.08
C SER A 219 13.86 -2.45 8.69
N ALA A 220 13.62 -3.35 7.73
CA ALA A 220 14.07 -3.19 6.35
C ALA A 220 13.47 -1.95 5.68
N VAL A 221 12.17 -1.69 5.83
CA VAL A 221 11.55 -0.47 5.28
C VAL A 221 12.17 0.80 5.89
N LYS A 222 12.40 0.82 7.21
CA LYS A 222 13.04 1.96 7.87
C LYS A 222 14.47 2.20 7.39
N GLN A 223 15.27 1.14 7.30
CA GLN A 223 16.65 1.22 6.80
C GLN A 223 16.67 1.69 5.34
N LEU A 224 15.79 1.14 4.49
CA LEU A 224 15.66 1.54 3.10
C LEU A 224 15.29 3.02 2.94
N ILE A 225 14.32 3.53 3.71
CA ILE A 225 13.97 4.95 3.63
C ILE A 225 15.15 5.82 4.07
N ALA A 226 15.88 5.42 5.12
CA ALA A 226 17.03 6.16 5.63
C ALA A 226 18.20 6.28 4.64
N THR A 227 18.30 5.42 3.61
CA THR A 227 19.32 5.59 2.56
C THR A 227 19.02 6.74 1.59
N PHE A 228 17.81 7.30 1.63
CA PHE A 228 17.34 8.37 0.73
C PHE A 228 16.93 9.67 1.44
N GLU A 229 17.07 9.71 2.78
CA GLU A 229 17.00 10.93 3.59
C GLU A 229 18.30 11.74 3.45
#